data_AF-A0AA35SKC5-F1
#
_entry.id   AF-A0AA35SKC5-F1
#
_cell.length_a   1.000
_cell.length_b   1.000
_cell.length_c   1.000
_cell.angle_alpha   90.00
_cell.angle_beta   90.00
_cell.angle_gamma   90.00
#
_symmetry.space_group_name_H-M   'P 1'
#
loop_
_entity.id
_entity.type
_entity.pdbx_description
1 polymer ?
#
loop_
_entity_poly.entity_id
_entity_poly.type
_entity_poly.pdbx_seq_one_letter_code
_entity_poly.pdbx_strand_id
1 'polypeptide(L)' 'MLMRGLTVTLMALLTALALGASTAQAEIVIATAGPLTGQYASFGEQMKAGAEMAVADINAAGGVLGQQLRLELGDDACDP' A
#
# COMPACT_ATOMS: atom_id res chain seq x y z
N MET A 1 -10.39 -16.98 -44.58
CA MET A 1 -9.01 -16.93 -44.05
C MET A 1 -8.64 -15.55 -43.50
N LEU A 2 -9.01 -14.44 -44.14
CA LEU A 2 -8.73 -13.06 -43.69
C LEU A 2 -9.19 -12.73 -42.25
N MET A 3 -10.41 -13.12 -41.88
CA MET A 3 -10.99 -12.79 -40.56
C MET A 3 -10.32 -13.52 -39.39
N ARG A 4 -9.75 -14.71 -39.63
CA ARG A 4 -9.03 -15.50 -38.62
C ARG A 4 -7.64 -14.92 -38.31
N GLY A 5 -7.01 -14.27 -39.29
CA GLY A 5 -5.74 -13.55 -39.10
C GLY A 5 -5.92 -12.31 -38.23
N LEU A 6 -6.96 -11.51 -38.50
CA LEU A 6 -7.26 -10.29 -37.75
C LEU A 6 -7.53 -10.55 -36.26
N THR A 7 -8.28 -11.61 -35.94
CA THR A 7 -8.54 -12.01 -34.55
C THR A 7 -7.28 -12.43 -33.81
N VAL A 8 -6.34 -13.10 -34.48
CA VAL A 8 -5.06 -13.53 -33.88
C VAL A 8 -4.16 -12.33 -33.62
N THR A 9 -4.08 -11.38 -34.56
CA THR A 9 -3.29 -10.15 -34.38
C THR A 9 -3.85 -9.27 -33.26
N LEU A 10 -5.18 -9.17 -33.13
CA LEU A 10 -5.81 -8.40 -32.06
C LEU A 10 -5.57 -9.03 -30.68
N MET A 11 -5.67 -10.36 -30.57
CA MET A 11 -5.32 -11.09 -29.36
C MET A 11 -3.85 -10.91 -28.97
N ALA A 12 -2.94 -10.98 -29.95
CA ALA A 12 -1.51 -10.79 -29.71
C ALA A 12 -1.18 -9.37 -29.24
N LEU A 13 -1.90 -8.35 -29.74
CA LEU A 13 -1.71 -6.97 -29.30
C LEU A 13 -2.24 -6.76 -27.87
N LEU A 14 -3.40 -7.33 -27.55
CA LEU A 14 -3.98 -7.28 -26.19
C LEU A 14 -3.07 -7.96 -25.16
N THR A 15 -2.49 -9.11 -25.48
CA THR A 15 -1.55 -9.79 -24.57
C THR A 15 -0.24 -9.02 -24.42
N ALA A 16 0.30 -8.44 -25.51
CA ALA A 16 1.50 -7.60 -25.43
C ALA A 16 1.29 -6.36 -24.53
N LEU A 17 0.13 -5.70 -24.62
CA LEU A 17 -0.23 -4.58 -23.73
C LEU A 17 -0.37 -5.01 -22.27
N ALA A 18 -0.96 -6.19 -22.01
CA ALA A 18 -1.12 -6.71 -20.66
C ALA A 18 0.23 -7.04 -20.00
N LEU A 19 1.19 -7.58 -20.75
CA LEU A 19 2.52 -7.90 -20.23
C LEU A 19 3.40 -6.66 -20.02
N GLY A 20 3.20 -5.59 -20.81
CA GLY A 20 3.96 -4.34 -20.67
C GLY A 20 3.57 -3.49 -19.45
N ALA A 21 2.44 -3.78 -18.81
CA ALA A 21 1.89 -3.00 -17.69
C ALA A 21 2.34 -3.48 -16.30
N SER A 22 3.18 -4.52 -16.20
CA SER A 22 3.62 -5.05 -14.91
C SER A 22 4.71 -4.18 -14.29
N THR A 23 4.33 -3.23 -13.45
CA THR A 23 5.26 -2.50 -12.57
C THR A 23 5.59 -3.36 -11.35
N ALA A 24 6.87 -3.47 -10.97
CA ALA A 24 7.25 -4.05 -9.68
C ALA A 24 6.59 -3.24 -8.56
N GLN A 25 5.73 -3.89 -7.78
CA GLN A 25 5.04 -3.34 -6.63
C GLN A 25 5.76 -3.81 -5.37
N ALA A 26 6.31 -2.87 -4.61
CA ALA A 26 6.92 -3.08 -3.30
C ALA A 26 6.08 -2.38 -2.24
N GLU A 27 5.95 -3.01 -1.08
CA GLU A 27 5.26 -2.42 0.07
C GLU A 27 6.18 -1.40 0.76
N ILE A 28 5.66 -0.21 1.05
CA ILE A 28 6.39 0.83 1.78
C ILE A 28 6.09 0.65 3.26
N VAL A 29 7.10 0.24 4.01
CA VAL A 29 6.99 0.08 5.46
C VAL A 29 7.18 1.43 6.12
N ILE A 30 6.20 1.84 6.92
CA ILE A 30 6.28 3.01 7.78
C ILE A 30 6.00 2.60 9.22
N ALA A 31 6.54 3.35 10.18
CA ALA A 31 6.33 3.08 11.58
C ALA A 31 5.88 4.32 12.35
N THR A 32 5.04 4.12 13.35
CA THR A 32 4.80 5.09 14.42
C THR A 32 5.29 4.49 15.73
N ALA A 33 6.10 5.27 16.45
CA ALA A 33 6.51 4.98 17.81
C ALA A 33 5.74 5.91 18.77
N GLY A 34 5.22 5.35 19.85
CA GLY A 34 4.57 6.12 20.90
C GLY A 34 4.31 5.28 22.14
N PRO A 35 3.78 5.89 23.22
CA PRO A 35 3.53 5.20 24.47
C PRO A 35 2.25 4.38 24.34
N LEU A 36 2.35 3.18 23.78
CA LEU A 36 1.21 2.26 23.64
C LEU A 36 0.90 1.58 24.98
N THR A 37 1.86 1.58 25.90
CA THR A 37 1.67 1.12 27.28
C THR A 37 2.04 2.21 28.31
N GLY A 38 1.88 1.90 29.59
CA GLY A 38 2.22 2.80 30.70
C GLY A 38 1.20 3.92 30.94
N GLN A 39 1.61 4.97 31.66
CA GLN A 39 0.70 6.05 32.07
C GLN A 39 0.12 6.86 30.90
N TYR A 40 0.78 6.84 29.74
CA TYR A 40 0.39 7.61 28.57
C TYR A 40 -0.28 6.76 27.48
N ALA A 41 -0.67 5.51 27.79
CA ALA A 41 -1.30 4.58 26.85
C ALA A 41 -2.53 5.16 26.12
N SER A 42 -3.34 5.98 26.79
CA SER A 42 -4.51 6.62 26.17
C SER A 42 -4.15 7.61 25.06
N PHE A 43 -2.97 8.23 25.15
CA PHE A 43 -2.42 9.07 24.08
C PHE A 43 -1.86 8.21 22.95
N GLY A 44 -1.14 7.13 23.27
CA GLY A 44 -0.65 6.16 22.29
C GLY A 44 -1.77 5.51 21.46
N GLU A 45 -2.89 5.15 22.08
CA GLU A 45 -4.05 4.62 21.36
C GLU A 45 -4.66 5.63 20.38
N GLN A 46 -4.69 6.92 20.74
CA GLN A 46 -5.14 7.98 19.82
C GLN A 46 -4.16 8.15 18.64
N MET A 47 -2.86 8.08 18.90
CA MET A 47 -1.83 8.11 17.85
C MET A 47 -1.96 6.93 16.90
N LYS A 48 -2.10 5.72 17.44
CA LYS A 48 -2.30 4.49 16.67
C LYS A 48 -3.55 4.60 15.78
N ALA A 49 -4.69 4.99 16.35
CA ALA A 49 -5.93 5.14 15.59
C ALA A 49 -5.80 6.15 14.45
N GLY A 50 -5.12 7.28 14.68
CA GLY A 50 -4.84 8.28 13.64
C GLY A 50 -3.91 7.75 12.54
N ALA A 51 -2.87 7.01 12.91
CA ALA A 51 -1.92 6.42 11.96
C ALA A 51 -2.59 5.33 11.09
N GLU A 52 -3.41 4.47 11.70
CA GLU A 52 -4.19 3.45 11.00
C GLU A 52 -5.18 4.07 10.01
N MET A 53 -5.88 5.14 10.42
CA MET A 53 -6.81 5.87 9.56
C MET A 53 -6.08 6.51 8.37
N ALA A 54 -4.97 7.20 8.60
CA ALA A 54 -4.19 7.82 7.53
C ALA A 54 -3.66 6.78 6.53
N VAL A 55 -3.16 5.64 7.00
CA VAL A 55 -2.69 4.56 6.14
C VAL A 55 -3.82 3.97 5.30
N ALA A 56 -4.99 3.76 5.90
CA ALA A 56 -6.16 3.28 5.18
C ALA A 56 -6.58 4.26 4.07
N ASP A 57 -6.65 5.55 4.37
CA ASP A 57 -7.05 6.59 3.41
C ASP A 57 -6.05 6.72 2.25
N ILE A 58 -4.74 6.71 2.55
CA ILE A 58 -3.69 6.79 1.52
C ILE A 58 -3.73 5.56 0.62
N ASN A 59 -3.86 4.36 1.19
CA ASN A 59 -3.96 3.12 0.43
C ASN A 59 -5.23 3.06 -0.42
N ALA A 60 -6.36 3.57 0.08
CA ALA A 60 -7.60 3.71 -0.68
C ALA A 60 -7.47 4.68 -1.86
N ALA A 61 -6.62 5.72 -1.72
CA ALA A 61 -6.29 6.67 -2.79
C ALA A 61 -5.28 6.15 -3.83
N GLY A 62 -4.84 4.89 -3.73
CA GLY A 62 -3.89 4.27 -4.66
C GLY A 62 -2.45 4.25 -4.13
N GLY A 63 -2.24 4.51 -2.85
CA GLY A 63 -0.94 4.43 -2.21
C GLY A 63 0.01 5.56 -2.60
N VAL A 64 1.28 5.44 -2.23
CA VAL A 64 2.32 6.42 -2.55
C VAL A 64 3.05 5.96 -3.81
N LEU A 65 2.94 6.74 -4.90
CA LEU A 65 3.48 6.35 -6.22
C LEU A 65 2.97 4.97 -6.68
N GLY A 66 1.71 4.66 -6.37
CA GLY A 66 1.10 3.38 -6.67
C GLY A 66 1.46 2.26 -5.70
N GLN A 67 2.29 2.51 -4.68
CA GLN A 67 2.76 1.50 -3.72
C GLN A 67 1.95 1.57 -2.42
N GLN A 68 1.56 0.41 -1.90
CA GLN A 68 0.81 0.33 -0.64
C GLN A 68 1.71 0.57 0.57
N LEU A 69 1.16 1.24 1.58
CA LEU A 69 1.77 1.44 2.88
C LEU A 69 1.45 0.27 3.83
N ARG A 70 2.45 -0.18 4.59
CA ARG A 70 2.29 -1.06 5.75
C ARG A 70 2.70 -0.30 7.02
N LEU A 71 1.78 -0.24 7.98
CA LEU A 71 2.04 0.37 9.28
C LEU A 71 2.65 -0.65 10.25
N GLU A 72 3.75 -0.29 10.86
CA GLU A 72 4.31 -0.96 12.04
C GLU A 72 4.19 -0.05 13.27
N LEU A 73 3.89 -0.66 14.42
CA LEU A 73 3.72 0.05 15.68
C LEU A 73 4.88 -0.31 16.61
N GLY A 74 5.56 0.71 17.13
CA GLY A 74 6.56 0.58 18.17
C GLY A 74 6.05 1.16 19.47
N ASP A 75 6.11 0.38 20.56
CA ASP A 75 5.87 0.91 21.90
C ASP A 75 7.19 1.40 22.48
N ASP A 76 7.31 2.71 22.68
CA ASP A 76 8.48 3.32 23.33
C ASP A 76 8.25 3.63 24.81
N ALA A 77 7.01 3.50 25.31
CA ALA A 77 6.61 3.86 26.68
C ALA A 77 7.09 5.26 27.17
N CYS A 78 7.50 6.16 26.25
CA CYS A 78 8.27 7.36 26.56
C CYS A 78 9.56 7.11 27.38
N ASP A 79 10.22 5.97 27.14
CA ASP A 79 11.50 5.56 27.75
C ASP A 79 12.63 5.69 26.70
N PRO A 80 13.55 6.66 26.85
CA PRO A 80 14.51 7.06 25.81
C PRO A 80 15.70 6.12 25.60
#